data_AF-A0A3G9K579-F1
#
_entry.id   AF-A0A3G9K579-F1
#
_cell.length_a   1.000
_cell.length_b   1.000
_cell.length_c   1.000
_cell.angle_alpha   90.00
_cell.angle_beta   90.00
_cell.angle_gamma   90.00
#
_symmetry.space_group_name_H-M   'P 1'
#
loop_
_entity.id
_entity.type
_entity.pdbx_description
1 polymer ?
#
loop_
_entity_poly.entity_id
_entity_poly.type
_entity_poly.pdbx_seq_one_letter_code
_entity_poly.pdbx_strand_id
1 'polypeptide(L)'
;MTDLEWDRAPREWATSEDPRRGEGCRADEPPTEVVRDPEWYVAGGVETIDKIEAVIDGLPAREAFLLGQVVRYVDRAGLKDEPEVDLGKANNYAHRLVTGDWRVDDQG
;
A
#
# COMPACT_ATOMS: atom_id res chain seq x y z
N MET A 1 -13.22 20.74 10.64
CA MET A 1 -14.05 20.29 9.50
C MET A 1 -13.17 20.34 8.27
N THR A 2 -12.46 19.25 8.03
CA THR A 2 -11.69 18.99 6.81
C THR A 2 -11.94 17.53 6.51
N ASP A 3 -12.78 17.33 5.50
CA ASP A 3 -13.09 16.02 4.94
C ASP A 3 -11.79 15.44 4.37
N LEU A 4 -11.20 14.49 5.10
CA LEU A 4 -10.14 13.66 4.55
C LEU A 4 -10.78 12.77 3.49
N GLU A 5 -10.47 13.10 2.25
CA GLU A 5 -10.86 12.46 1.00
C GLU A 5 -10.28 11.04 0.86
N TRP A 6 -10.47 10.21 1.89
CA TRP A 6 -10.15 8.77 1.89
C TRP A 6 -11.39 7.90 2.10
N ASP A 7 -12.51 8.47 2.59
CA ASP A 7 -13.79 7.77 2.79
C ASP A 7 -14.76 7.86 1.60
N ARG A 8 -14.35 8.52 0.51
CA ARG A 8 -15.06 8.47 -0.78
C ARG A 8 -14.12 7.95 -1.86
N ALA A 9 -13.94 6.63 -1.91
CA ALA A 9 -13.54 6.03 -3.19
C ALA A 9 -14.56 6.49 -4.24
N PRO A 10 -14.15 7.15 -5.34
CA PRO A 10 -15.09 7.61 -6.35
C PRO A 10 -15.83 6.38 -6.89
N ARG A 11 -17.16 6.41 -6.92
CA ARG A 11 -18.03 5.35 -7.50
C ARG A 11 -17.79 5.14 -9.01
N GLU A 12 -16.80 5.82 -9.58
CA GLU A 12 -16.55 5.97 -11.01
C GLU A 12 -15.80 4.79 -11.62
N TRP A 13 -15.18 3.92 -10.82
CA TRP A 13 -14.61 2.65 -11.32
C TRP A 13 -15.64 1.54 -11.53
N ALA A 14 -16.90 1.73 -11.08
CA ALA A 14 -17.93 0.69 -11.15
C ALA A 14 -18.81 0.76 -12.41
N THR A 15 -18.78 1.84 -13.18
CA THR A 15 -19.70 2.02 -14.34
C THR A 15 -19.06 2.59 -15.60
N SER A 16 -17.74 2.68 -15.72
CA SER A 16 -17.16 3.06 -17.02
C SER A 16 -17.34 1.89 -17.99
N GLU A 17 -18.33 1.98 -18.87
CA GLU A 17 -18.42 1.12 -20.06
C GLU A 17 -17.10 1.25 -20.82
N ASP A 18 -16.36 0.14 -20.88
CA ASP A 18 -15.05 0.08 -21.52
C ASP A 18 -15.19 0.40 -23.02
N PRO A 19 -14.59 1.50 -23.52
CA PRO A 19 -14.71 1.90 -24.92
C PRO A 19 -14.05 0.91 -25.89
N ARG A 20 -13.32 -0.12 -25.39
CA ARG A 20 -12.68 -1.17 -26.21
C ARG A 20 -13.64 -2.26 -26.70
N ARG A 21 -14.95 -2.13 -26.43
CA ARG A 21 -15.97 -3.17 -26.74
C ARG A 21 -16.36 -3.31 -28.23
N GLY A 22 -15.58 -2.77 -29.16
CA GLY A 22 -15.93 -2.74 -30.59
C GLY A 22 -14.79 -2.97 -31.59
N GLU A 23 -13.53 -3.09 -31.16
CA GLU A 23 -12.40 -3.28 -32.09
C GLU A 23 -11.77 -4.64 -31.85
N GLY A 24 -11.80 -5.48 -32.89
CA GLY A 24 -11.51 -6.90 -32.82
C GLY A 24 -10.19 -7.24 -32.13
N CYS A 25 -10.24 -8.26 -31.29
CA CYS A 25 -9.07 -8.94 -30.74
C CYS A 25 -8.16 -9.40 -31.90
N ARG A 26 -7.04 -8.70 -32.16
CA ARG A 26 -5.92 -9.34 -32.83
C ARG A 26 -5.25 -10.24 -31.80
N ALA A 27 -5.38 -11.55 -32.01
CA ALA A 27 -5.01 -12.58 -31.06
C ALA A 27 -3.59 -13.12 -31.31
N ASP A 28 -2.58 -12.26 -31.54
CA ASP A 28 -1.23 -12.74 -31.89
C ASP A 28 -0.08 -12.29 -30.97
N GLU A 29 -0.36 -11.70 -29.80
CA GLU A 29 0.67 -11.61 -28.75
C GLU A 29 0.02 -11.67 -27.37
N PRO A 30 0.41 -12.60 -26.47
CA PRO A 30 -0.06 -12.56 -25.10
C PRO A 30 0.34 -11.21 -24.50
N PRO A 31 -0.53 -10.52 -23.73
CA PRO A 31 -0.14 -9.29 -23.08
C PRO A 31 1.11 -9.57 -22.24
N THR A 32 2.24 -8.97 -22.61
CA THR A 32 3.45 -9.05 -21.81
C THR A 32 3.12 -8.38 -20.49
N GLU A 33 2.98 -9.18 -19.43
CA GLU A 33 2.78 -8.69 -18.08
C GLU A 33 4.02 -7.88 -17.70
N VAL A 34 3.89 -6.55 -17.72
CA VAL A 34 4.96 -5.66 -17.28
C VAL A 34 4.96 -5.68 -15.76
N VAL A 35 5.80 -6.55 -15.18
CA VAL A 35 6.11 -6.51 -13.75
C VAL A 35 6.75 -5.16 -13.47
N ARG A 36 6.00 -4.27 -12.82
CA ARG A 36 6.55 -3.02 -12.31
C ARG A 36 7.31 -3.35 -11.04
N ASP A 37 8.63 -3.27 -11.11
CA ASP A 37 9.56 -3.49 -10.01
C ASP A 37 10.27 -2.18 -9.63
N PRO A 38 9.68 -1.36 -8.74
CA PRO A 38 10.30 -0.13 -8.30
C PRO A 38 11.51 -0.38 -7.38
N GLU A 39 12.60 0.35 -7.62
CA GLU A 39 13.88 0.23 -6.88
C GLU A 39 13.74 0.34 -5.35
N TRP A 40 12.72 1.04 -4.85
CA TRP A 40 12.50 1.24 -3.41
C TRP A 40 11.93 0.01 -2.68
N TYR A 41 11.62 -1.09 -3.36
CA TYR A 41 11.27 -2.37 -2.71
C TYR A 41 12.46 -3.32 -2.55
N VAL A 42 13.54 -3.10 -3.31
CA VAL A 42 14.78 -3.92 -3.31
C VAL A 42 15.91 -3.25 -2.53
N ALA A 43 15.69 -2.01 -2.05
CA ALA A 43 16.71 -1.24 -1.36
C ALA A 43 17.26 -2.01 -0.14
N GLY A 44 18.55 -2.31 -0.15
CA GLY A 44 19.23 -3.08 0.90
C GLY A 44 19.46 -4.58 0.58
N GLY A 45 19.11 -5.05 -0.62
CA GLY A 45 19.45 -6.40 -1.09
C GLY A 45 18.52 -7.53 -0.62
N VAL A 46 17.41 -7.17 0.04
CA VAL A 46 16.31 -8.06 0.40
C VAL A 46 15.01 -7.34 0.08
N GLU A 47 14.08 -8.02 -0.59
CA GLU A 47 12.78 -7.43 -0.94
C GLU A 47 11.98 -7.06 0.30
N THR A 48 11.28 -5.93 0.27
CA THR A 48 10.39 -5.52 1.36
C THR A 48 9.35 -6.60 1.68
N ILE A 49 8.84 -7.32 0.67
CA ILE A 49 7.85 -8.38 0.90
C ILE A 49 8.45 -9.55 1.69
N ASP A 50 9.69 -9.96 1.42
CA ASP A 50 10.36 -11.04 2.15
C ASP A 50 10.55 -10.66 3.62
N LYS A 51 10.91 -9.40 3.90
CA LYS A 51 11.00 -8.86 5.27
C LYS A 51 9.65 -8.90 5.98
N ILE A 52 8.58 -8.54 5.28
CA ILE A 52 7.22 -8.56 5.82
C ILE A 52 6.81 -9.99 6.14
N GLU A 53 6.94 -10.92 5.20
CA GLU A 53 6.56 -12.34 5.36
C GLU A 53 7.27 -12.97 6.56
N ALA A 54 8.57 -12.72 6.72
CA ALA A 54 9.35 -13.21 7.86
C ALA A 54 8.86 -12.67 9.22
N VAL A 55 8.37 -11.42 9.26
CA VAL A 55 7.94 -10.76 10.50
C VAL A 55 6.50 -11.11 10.88
N ILE A 56 5.63 -11.35 9.90
CA ILE A 56 4.19 -11.57 10.14
C ILE A 56 3.79 -13.05 10.30
N ASP A 57 4.71 -13.98 10.05
CA ASP A 57 4.42 -15.41 10.08
C ASP A 57 3.82 -15.87 11.43
N GLY A 58 2.77 -16.68 11.35
CA GLY A 58 2.02 -17.18 12.51
C GLY A 58 1.12 -16.16 13.21
N LEU A 59 1.08 -14.89 12.80
CA LEU A 59 0.19 -13.89 13.40
C LEU A 59 -1.25 -14.00 12.86
N PRO A 60 -2.27 -13.66 13.68
CA PRO A 60 -3.62 -13.53 13.15
C PRO A 60 -3.71 -12.40 12.11
N ALA A 61 -4.65 -12.52 11.18
CA ALA A 61 -4.68 -11.71 9.97
C ALA A 61 -4.66 -10.19 10.22
N ARG A 62 -5.31 -9.71 11.29
CA ARG A 62 -5.34 -8.28 11.63
C ARG A 62 -3.96 -7.80 12.05
N GLU A 63 -3.32 -8.51 12.97
CA GLU A 63 -2.01 -8.20 13.51
C GLU A 63 -0.95 -8.30 12.40
N ALA A 64 -1.01 -9.35 11.59
CA ALA A 64 -0.17 -9.55 10.42
C ALA A 64 -0.26 -8.36 9.45
N PHE A 65 -1.48 -7.94 9.09
CA PHE A 65 -1.68 -6.82 8.17
C PHE A 65 -1.09 -5.52 8.74
N LEU A 66 -1.41 -5.19 10.00
CA LEU A 66 -0.97 -3.93 10.61
C LEU A 66 0.56 -3.91 10.78
N LEU A 67 1.15 -5.01 11.25
CA LEU A 67 2.60 -5.12 11.41
C LEU A 67 3.33 -5.09 10.06
N GLY A 68 2.80 -5.76 9.04
CA GLY A 68 3.36 -5.70 7.69
C GLY A 68 3.40 -4.28 7.12
N GLN A 69 2.37 -3.45 7.38
CA GLN A 69 2.40 -2.03 6.99
C GLN A 69 3.44 -1.22 7.76
N VAL A 70 3.64 -1.49 9.05
CA VAL A 70 4.72 -0.86 9.83
C VAL A 70 6.07 -1.14 9.18
N VAL A 71 6.37 -2.42 8.90
CA VAL A 71 7.63 -2.81 8.25
C VAL A 71 7.77 -2.14 6.89
N ARG A 72 6.73 -2.18 6.05
CA ARG A 72 6.73 -1.55 4.72
C ARG A 72 7.14 -0.08 4.75
N TYR A 73 6.53 0.70 5.65
CA TYR A 73 6.78 2.14 5.70
C TYR A 73 8.14 2.47 6.33
N VAL A 74 8.60 1.68 7.31
CA VAL A 74 9.96 1.83 7.85
C VAL A 74 11.00 1.51 6.79
N ASP A 75 10.83 0.40 6.05
CA ASP A 75 11.78 -0.05 5.03
C ASP A 75 11.88 0.94 3.85
N ARG A 76 10.79 1.65 3.55
CA ARG A 76 10.73 2.63 2.45
C ARG A 76 11.13 4.05 2.85
N ALA A 77 11.27 4.36 4.14
CA ALA A 77 11.41 5.73 4.62
C ALA A 77 12.62 6.44 3.96
N GLY A 78 12.36 7.56 3.27
CA GLY A 78 13.38 8.34 2.56
C GLY A 78 13.76 7.81 1.18
N LEU A 79 13.14 6.74 0.69
CA LEU A 79 13.38 6.21 -0.67
C LEU A 79 12.36 6.71 -1.68
N LYS A 80 11.08 6.76 -1.30
CA LYS A 80 9.98 7.16 -2.18
C LYS A 80 9.45 8.57 -1.85
N ASP A 81 9.20 8.81 -0.57
CA ASP A 81 8.62 10.03 -0.02
C ASP A 81 9.58 10.60 1.04
N GLU A 82 9.32 11.81 1.54
CA GLU A 82 10.04 12.37 2.70
C GLU A 82 9.94 11.40 3.90
N PRO A 83 11.04 11.15 4.63
CA PRO A 83 11.07 10.19 5.73
C PRO A 83 9.94 10.39 6.74
N GLU A 84 9.58 11.64 7.06
CA GLU A 84 8.55 12.00 8.02
C GLU A 84 7.16 11.47 7.60
N VAL A 85 6.87 11.43 6.31
CA VAL A 85 5.58 10.93 5.79
C VAL A 85 5.47 9.42 6.01
N ASP A 86 6.50 8.68 5.67
CA ASP A 86 6.51 7.22 5.82
C ASP A 86 6.60 6.81 7.30
N LEU A 87 7.46 7.47 8.09
CA LEU A 87 7.54 7.24 9.53
C LEU A 87 6.24 7.64 10.25
N GLY A 88 5.56 8.70 9.81
CA GLY A 88 4.23 9.07 10.30
C GLY A 88 3.19 7.98 10.05
N LYS A 89 3.16 7.39 8.84
CA LYS A 89 2.30 6.25 8.52
C LYS A 89 2.63 5.03 9.37
N ALA A 90 3.91 4.65 9.45
CA ALA A 90 4.37 3.53 10.29
C ALA A 90 3.91 3.70 11.75
N ASN A 91 4.08 4.90 12.28
CA ASN A 91 3.66 5.26 13.64
C ASN A 91 2.13 5.14 13.82
N ASN A 92 1.31 5.49 12.83
CA ASN A 92 -0.13 5.36 12.92
C ASN A 92 -0.59 3.87 12.86
N TYR A 93 0.02 3.06 11.99
CA TYR A 93 -0.25 1.62 11.95
C TYR A 93 0.16 0.90 13.24
N ALA A 94 1.32 1.26 13.81
CA ALA A 94 1.77 0.72 15.09
C ALA A 94 0.82 1.10 16.24
N HIS A 95 0.30 2.33 16.23
CA HIS A 95 -0.71 2.75 17.21
C HIS A 95 -1.96 1.88 17.10
N ARG A 96 -2.53 1.75 15.89
CA ARG A 96 -3.73 0.94 15.67
C ARG A 96 -3.54 -0.53 16.01
N LEU A 97 -2.34 -1.07 15.81
CA LEU A 97 -2.01 -2.44 16.22
C LEU A 97 -2.18 -2.62 17.74
N VAL A 98 -1.73 -1.64 18.52
CA VAL A 98 -1.74 -1.70 19.98
C VAL A 98 -3.09 -1.29 20.58
N THR A 99 -3.70 -0.22 20.08
CA THR A 99 -4.90 0.39 20.70
C THR A 99 -6.20 -0.06 20.05
N GLY A 100 -6.15 -0.48 18.78
CA GLY A 100 -7.34 -0.69 17.95
C GLY A 100 -7.84 0.55 17.22
N ASP A 101 -7.36 1.73 17.59
CA ASP A 101 -7.80 3.02 17.07
C ASP A 101 -6.73 3.66 16.20
N TRP A 102 -7.15 4.52 15.27
CA TRP A 102 -6.21 5.37 14.54
C TRP A 102 -5.81 6.56 15.40
N ARG A 103 -4.57 7.04 15.22
CA ARG A 103 -4.23 8.38 15.68
C ARG A 103 -5.08 9.36 14.89
N VAL A 104 -5.84 10.16 15.62
CA VAL A 104 -6.40 11.38 15.09
C VAL A 104 -5.31 12.42 15.29
N ASP A 105 -4.85 13.03 14.21
CA ASP A 105 -3.95 14.16 14.35
C ASP A 105 -4.78 15.28 15.00
N ASP A 106 -4.54 15.55 16.28
CA ASP A 106 -4.96 16.80 16.93
C ASP A 106 -4.13 17.94 16.33
N GLN A 107 -4.30 18.20 15.03
CA GLN A 107 -3.89 19.45 14.42
C GLN A 107 -4.98 20.46 14.74
N GLY A 108 -4.85 21.06 15.94
CA GLY A 108 -5.61 22.23 16.37
C GLY A 108 -5.30 23.47 15.56
#